data_AF-A0A3M1JEK5-F1
#
_entry.id   AF-A0A3M1JEK5-F1
#
_cell.length_a   1.000
_cell.length_b   1.000
_cell.length_c   1.000
_cell.angle_alpha   90.00
_cell.angle_beta   90.00
_cell.angle_gamma   90.00
#
_symmetry.space_group_name_H-M   'P 1'
#
loop_
_entity.id
_entity.type
_entity.pdbx_description
1 polymer ?
#
loop_
_entity_poly.entity_id
_entity_poly.type
_entity_poly.pdbx_seq_one_letter_code
_entity_poly.pdbx_strand_id
1 'polypeptide(L)' 'GEMTVTLGAAVAKNGPRQQYMRATLTCTPSGERVATPVETQDSSLLSALARADCLIVRPPHAPALEAGTAVSALPLDF' A
#
# COMPACT_ATOMS: atom_id res chain seq x y z
N GLY A 1 14.65 0.27 -2.10
CA GLY A 1 14.66 -1.03 -1.39
C GLY A 1 13.36 -1.20 -0.63
N GLU A 2 12.97 -2.43 -0.31
CA GLU A 2 11.73 -2.71 0.44
C GLU A 2 11.76 -2.04 1.83
N MET A 3 10.61 -1.53 2.29
CA MET A 3 10.46 -0.83 3.56
C MET A 3 9.22 -1.32 4.32
N THR A 4 9.28 -1.23 5.66
CA THR A 4 8.12 -1.48 6.51
C THR A 4 7.36 -0.17 6.76
N VAL A 5 6.05 -0.22 6.60
CA VAL A 5 5.13 0.91 6.78
C VAL A 5 3.89 0.46 7.54
N THR A 6 3.22 1.40 8.20
CA THR A 6 1.94 1.17 8.86
C THR A 6 0.81 1.37 7.87
N LEU A 7 -0.14 0.45 7.82
CA LEU A 7 -1.28 0.54 6.92
C LEU A 7 -2.25 1.65 7.38
N GLY A 8 -2.54 2.62 6.51
CA GLY A 8 -3.43 3.74 6.83
C GLY A 8 -4.93 3.42 6.73
N ALA A 9 -5.30 2.35 6.02
CA ALA A 9 -6.69 1.90 5.88
C ALA A 9 -6.77 0.38 5.73
N ALA A 10 -7.83 -0.24 6.23
CA ALA A 10 -8.02 -1.69 6.14
C ALA A 10 -8.02 -2.18 4.68
N VAL A 11 -7.50 -3.38 4.46
CA VAL A 11 -7.47 -4.04 3.14
C VAL A 11 -8.09 -5.42 3.21
N ALA A 12 -8.82 -5.79 2.16
CA ALA A 12 -9.42 -7.10 2.04
C ALA A 12 -8.38 -8.22 1.90
N LYS A 13 -8.86 -9.47 2.05
CA LYS A 13 -8.09 -10.66 1.71
C LYS A 13 -7.59 -10.57 0.27
N ASN A 14 -6.31 -10.87 0.06
CA ASN A 14 -5.75 -10.86 -1.28
C ASN A 14 -6.18 -12.09 -2.08
N GLY A 15 -6.30 -11.91 -3.38
CA GLY A 15 -6.61 -12.96 -4.34
C GLY A 15 -5.46 -13.97 -4.55
N PRO A 16 -5.57 -14.83 -5.57
CA PRO A 16 -4.59 -15.89 -5.84
C PRO A 16 -3.27 -15.39 -6.43
N ARG A 17 -3.13 -14.09 -6.69
CA ARG A 17 -1.93 -13.49 -7.27
C ARG A 17 -1.36 -12.46 -6.32
N GLN A 18 -0.04 -12.29 -6.38
CA GLN A 18 0.61 -11.18 -5.69
C GLN A 18 0.06 -9.87 -6.22
N GLN A 19 -0.37 -9.00 -5.33
CA GLN A 19 -0.83 -7.66 -5.66
C GLN A 19 0.16 -6.63 -5.16
N TYR A 20 0.42 -5.63 -6.00
CA TYR A 20 1.14 -4.42 -5.65
C TYR A 20 0.10 -3.31 -5.54
N MET A 21 -0.39 -3.07 -4.33
CA MET A 21 -1.42 -2.07 -4.09
C MET A 21 -0.78 -0.69 -4.05
N ARG A 22 -1.25 0.21 -4.91
CA ARG A 22 -0.81 1.61 -4.93
C ARG A 22 -1.25 2.30 -3.66
N ALA A 23 -0.35 3.04 -3.03
CA ALA A 23 -0.61 3.77 -1.81
C ALA A 23 0.10 5.13 -1.79
N THR A 24 -0.50 6.10 -1.12
CA THR A 24 0.18 7.34 -0.72
C THR A 24 0.98 7.08 0.54
N LEU A 25 2.09 7.77 0.72
CA LEU A 25 2.97 7.63 1.88
C LEU A 25 3.02 8.96 2.65
N THR A 26 2.63 8.93 3.93
CA THR A 26 2.74 10.08 4.83
C THR A 26 3.65 9.76 6.01
N CYS A 27 4.28 10.78 6.57
CA CYS A 27 5.04 10.68 7.81
C CYS A 27 4.26 11.38 8.93
N THR A 28 4.03 10.68 10.03
CA THR A 28 3.41 11.27 11.23
C THR A 28 4.42 12.19 11.95
N PRO A 29 3.98 13.06 12.88
CA PRO A 29 4.88 13.86 13.70
C PRO A 29 5.87 13.04 14.54
N SER A 30 5.55 11.77 14.85
CA SER A 30 6.45 10.84 15.55
C SER A 30 7.47 10.16 14.63
N GLY A 31 7.44 10.45 13.31
CA GLY A 31 8.34 9.88 12.31
C GLY A 31 7.89 8.53 11.75
N GLU A 32 6.67 8.08 12.07
CA GLU A 32 6.11 6.83 11.56
C GLU A 32 5.64 7.00 10.11
N ARG A 33 5.96 6.03 9.26
CA ARG A 33 5.52 6.01 7.86
C ARG A 33 4.19 5.29 7.73
N VAL A 34 3.17 5.99 7.23
CA VAL A 34 1.83 5.45 7.03
C VAL A 34 1.54 5.37 5.53
N ALA A 35 1.26 4.17 5.05
CA ALA A 35 0.88 3.90 3.67
C ALA A 35 -0.63 3.69 3.55
N THR A 36 -1.32 4.60 2.86
CA THR A 36 -2.77 4.54 2.66
C THR A 36 -3.07 4.08 1.24
N PRO A 37 -3.70 2.89 1.03
CA PRO A 37 -4.10 2.44 -0.29
C PRO A 37 -4.98 3.48 -1.01
N VAL A 38 -4.72 3.71 -2.30
CA VAL A 38 -5.62 4.55 -3.11
C VAL A 38 -6.98 3.86 -3.29
N GLU A 39 -8.06 4.64 -3.32
CA GLU A 39 -9.44 4.15 -3.33
C GLU A 39 -9.73 3.15 -4.46
N THR A 40 -9.19 3.43 -5.65
CA THR A 40 -9.33 2.54 -6.82
C THR A 40 -8.00 1.89 -7.18
N GLN A 41 -7.99 0.56 -7.16
CA GLN A 41 -6.87 -0.25 -7.64
C GLN A 41 -7.05 -0.65 -9.11
N ASP A 42 -7.94 0.00 -9.86
CA ASP A 42 -8.05 -0.20 -11.30
C ASP A 42 -6.83 0.38 -12.02
N SER A 43 -6.06 -0.49 -12.68
CA SER A 43 -4.85 -0.11 -13.41
C SER A 43 -5.14 0.67 -14.70
N SER A 44 -6.36 0.59 -15.24
CA SER A 44 -6.77 1.34 -16.43
C SER A 44 -6.95 2.83 -16.16
N LEU A 45 -7.09 3.21 -14.89
CA LEU A 45 -7.14 4.59 -14.44
C LEU A 45 -5.72 5.13 -14.28
N LEU A 46 -5.18 5.74 -15.34
CA LEU A 46 -3.90 6.46 -15.34
C LEU A 46 -3.77 7.45 -14.16
N SER A 47 -4.88 8.02 -13.69
CA SER A 47 -4.93 8.90 -12.51
C SER A 47 -4.53 8.21 -11.20
N ALA A 48 -4.74 6.90 -11.07
CA ALA A 48 -4.34 6.13 -9.89
C ALA A 48 -2.84 5.85 -9.84
N LEU A 49 -2.17 5.82 -10.99
CA LEU A 49 -0.70 5.74 -11.09
C LEU A 49 -0.04 7.07 -10.72
N ALA A 50 -0.64 8.21 -11.08
CA ALA A 50 -0.06 9.53 -10.86
C ALA A 50 0.00 9.99 -9.38
N ARG A 51 -0.66 9.27 -8.46
CA ARG A 51 -0.76 9.66 -7.04
C ARG A 51 -0.06 8.69 -6.07
N ALA A 52 0.53 7.62 -6.55
CA ALA A 52 1.13 6.63 -5.67
C ALA A 52 2.58 7.00 -5.33
N ASP A 53 2.90 7.02 -4.03
CA ASP A 53 4.28 7.21 -3.53
C ASP A 53 4.97 5.87 -3.27
N CYS A 54 4.19 4.80 -3.09
CA CYS A 54 4.69 3.45 -2.84
C CYS A 54 3.72 2.35 -3.29
N LEU A 55 4.21 1.12 -3.29
CA LEU A 55 3.45 -0.11 -3.57
C LEU A 55 3.46 -1.03 -2.36
N ILE A 56 2.32 -1.25 -1.73
CA ILE A 56 2.15 -2.26 -0.67
C ILE A 56 2.17 -3.64 -1.32
N VAL A 57 3.06 -4.51 -0.85
CA VAL A 57 3.24 -5.87 -1.38
C VAL A 57 2.29 -6.82 -0.64
N ARG A 58 1.35 -7.40 -1.37
CA ARG A 58 0.36 -8.35 -0.84
C ARG A 58 0.61 -9.74 -1.46
N PRO A 59 1.13 -10.72 -0.71
CA PRO A 59 1.31 -12.08 -1.20
C PRO A 59 -0.03 -12.74 -1.59
N PRO A 60 -0.03 -13.77 -2.46
CA PRO A 60 -1.22 -14.57 -2.74
C PRO A 60 -1.91 -15.04 -1.45
N HIS A 61 -3.24 -14.95 -1.42
CA HIS A 61 -4.10 -15.40 -0.31
C HIS A 61 -3.87 -14.71 1.05
N ALA A 62 -3.08 -13.64 1.11
CA ALA A 62 -2.86 -12.89 2.35
C ALA A 62 -4.20 -12.49 3.02
N PRO A 63 -4.34 -12.65 4.34
CA PRO A 63 -5.59 -12.36 5.05
C PRO A 63 -5.91 -10.86 4.99
N ALA A 64 -7.17 -10.51 5.25
CA ALA A 64 -7.55 -9.11 5.45
C ALA A 64 -6.71 -8.50 6.60
N LEU A 65 -6.33 -7.23 6.47
CA LEU A 65 -5.56 -6.51 7.49
C LEU A 65 -6.29 -5.22 7.86
N GLU A 66 -6.22 -4.87 9.12
CA GLU A 66 -6.77 -3.62 9.64
C GLU A 66 -5.77 -2.47 9.50
N ALA A 67 -6.28 -1.23 9.53
CA ALA A 67 -5.44 -0.05 9.67
C ALA A 67 -4.57 -0.17 10.94
N GLY A 68 -3.36 0.37 10.90
CA GLY A 68 -2.36 0.20 11.95
C GLY A 68 -1.48 -1.05 11.81
N THR A 69 -1.81 -1.95 10.87
CA THR A 69 -0.98 -3.15 10.65
C THR A 69 0.32 -2.81 9.94
N ALA A 70 1.45 -3.30 10.46
CA ALA A 70 2.74 -3.20 9.77
C ALA A 70 2.76 -4.09 8.51
N VAL A 71 3.10 -3.50 7.36
CA VAL A 71 3.15 -4.17 6.07
C VAL A 71 4.41 -3.80 5.31
N SER A 72 4.74 -4.62 4.31
CA SER A 72 5.87 -4.35 3.42
C SER A 72 5.46 -3.51 2.22
N ALA A 73 6.28 -2.54 1.87
CA ALA A 73 6.06 -1.65 0.73
C ALA A 73 7.35 -1.37 -0.06
N LEU A 74 7.20 -1.11 -1.35
CA LEU A 74 8.26 -0.66 -2.24
C LEU A 74 8.07 0.84 -2.50
N PRO A 75 9.07 1.71 -2.22
CA PRO A 75 9.00 3.11 -2.63
C PRO A 75 8.93 3.23 -4.15
N LEU A 76 8.18 4.22 -4.63
CA LEU A 76 8.24 4.70 -6.00
C LEU A 76 9.13 5.96 -6.00
N ASP A 77 10.44 5.74 -5.89
CA ASP A 77 11.41 6.82 -6.07
C ASP A 77 11.50 7.14 -7.57
N PHE A 78 11.27 8.40 -7.95
CA PHE A 78 11.57 8.93 -9.30
C PHE A 78 12.90 9.67 -9.29
#